data_AF-A0A0B2A0S5-F1
#
_entry.id   AF-A0A0B2A0S5-F1
#
_cell.length_a   1.000
_cell.length_b   1.000
_cell.length_c   1.000
_cell.angle_alpha   90.00
_cell.angle_beta   90.00
_cell.angle_gamma   90.00
#
_symmetry.space_group_name_H-M   'P 1'
#
loop_
_entity.id
_entity.type
_entity.pdbx_description
1 polymer ?
#
loop_
_entity_poly.entity_id
_entity_poly.type
_entity_poly.pdbx_seq_one_letter_code
_entity_poly.pdbx_strand_id
1 'polypeptide(L)'
;MPAVTDARLPIRWVVWAGIGWLVVVAGWLIADGAIVMSIPGSPAAAAWTTWAIPGLVVAATIGYGALLGQGRRSVMIWFAALVGALAQILSYILVTVITAGPHASLDVTAGLILLALPVFVMLAALLWIGAGTAAVVRQIRTRSKGRSPRLK
;
A
#
# COMPACT_ATOMS: atom_id res chain seq x y z
N MET A 1 34.67 -2.25 -21.26
CA MET A 1 33.42 -2.85 -20.76
C MET A 1 32.48 -1.72 -20.38
N PRO A 2 31.39 -1.43 -21.12
CA PRO A 2 30.49 -0.36 -20.74
C PRO A 2 29.76 -0.75 -19.45
N ALA A 3 29.82 0.14 -18.46
CA ALA A 3 29.09 0.02 -17.22
C ALA A 3 27.61 -0.18 -17.54
N VAL A 4 27.07 -1.35 -17.21
CA VAL A 4 25.63 -1.55 -17.11
C VAL A 4 25.20 -0.61 -16.00
N THR A 5 24.76 0.60 -16.36
CA THR A 5 24.14 1.53 -15.44
C THR A 5 22.86 0.84 -14.97
N ASP A 6 22.97 0.16 -13.83
CA ASP A 6 21.84 -0.24 -13.00
C ASP A 6 21.04 1.05 -12.77
N ALA A 7 20.04 1.28 -13.63
CA ALA A 7 19.22 2.48 -13.61
C ALA A 7 18.36 2.42 -12.35
N ARG A 8 18.95 2.80 -11.23
CA ARG A 8 18.26 2.95 -9.95
C ARG A 8 17.32 4.14 -10.10
N LEU A 9 16.06 3.94 -9.74
CA LEU A 9 15.09 5.04 -9.68
C LEU A 9 15.65 6.16 -8.79
N PRO A 10 15.59 7.43 -9.23
CA PRO A 10 16.03 8.55 -8.41
C PRO A 10 15.22 8.58 -7.10
N ILE A 11 15.90 8.85 -5.97
CA ILE A 11 15.28 8.80 -4.64
C ILE A 11 14.05 9.69 -4.50
N ARG A 12 14.07 10.87 -5.15
CA ARG A 12 12.94 11.80 -5.20
C ARG A 12 11.64 11.16 -5.70
N TRP A 13 11.70 10.28 -6.71
CA TRP A 13 10.50 9.63 -7.25
C TRP A 13 9.90 8.63 -6.26
N VAL A 14 10.75 7.91 -5.53
CA VAL A 14 10.31 6.98 -4.48
C VAL A 14 9.70 7.74 -3.31
N VAL A 15 10.25 8.90 -2.95
CA VAL A 15 9.69 9.75 -1.89
C VAL A 15 8.32 10.30 -2.30
N TRP A 16 8.21 10.90 -3.49
CA TRP A 16 6.92 11.43 -3.98
C TRP A 16 5.86 10.35 -4.15
N ALA A 17 6.22 9.17 -4.66
CA ALA A 17 5.31 8.05 -4.75
C ALA A 17 4.91 7.51 -3.37
N GLY A 18 5.82 7.53 -2.39
CA GLY A 18 5.52 7.16 -1.01
C GLY A 18 4.55 8.14 -0.35
N ILE A 19 4.74 9.45 -0.58
CA ILE A 19 3.80 10.48 -0.12
C ILE A 19 2.43 10.28 -0.77
N GLY A 20 2.38 10.08 -2.10
CA GLY A 20 1.12 9.81 -2.80
C GLY A 20 0.41 8.54 -2.30
N TRP A 21 1.16 7.47 -2.04
CA TRP A 21 0.64 6.25 -1.44
C TRP A 21 0.08 6.49 -0.03
N LEU A 22 0.78 7.27 0.81
CA LEU A 22 0.29 7.63 2.15
C LEU A 22 -1.00 8.45 2.08
N VAL A 23 -1.11 9.39 1.14
CA VAL A 23 -2.35 10.17 0.93
C VAL A 23 -3.51 9.26 0.53
N VAL A 24 -3.27 8.26 -0.32
CA VAL A 24 -4.28 7.27 -0.70
C VAL A 24 -4.72 6.42 0.50
N VAL A 25 -3.77 5.91 1.28
CA VAL A 25 -4.08 5.13 2.49
C VAL A 25 -4.85 5.98 3.51
N ALA A 26 -4.40 7.22 3.76
CA ALA A 26 -5.09 8.15 4.65
C ALA A 26 -6.50 8.53 4.15
N GLY A 27 -6.65 8.74 2.83
CA GLY A 27 -7.94 9.05 2.22
C GLY A 27 -8.94 7.89 2.34
N TRP A 28 -8.48 6.65 2.17
CA TRP A 28 -9.32 5.47 2.43
C TRP A 28 -9.77 5.39 3.89
N LEU A 29 -8.86 5.65 4.83
CA LEU A 29 -9.16 5.64 6.26
C LEU A 29 -10.22 6.69 6.66
N ILE A 30 -10.13 7.89 6.09
CA ILE A 30 -11.12 8.95 6.31
C ILE A 30 -12.48 8.55 5.71
N ALA A 31 -12.47 7.95 4.52
CA ALA A 31 -13.69 7.50 3.86
C ALA A 31 -14.38 6.37 4.64
N ASP A 32 -13.63 5.40 5.15
CA ASP A 32 -14.15 4.30 5.96
C ASP A 32 -14.79 4.81 7.27
N GLY A 33 -14.10 5.70 7.98
CA GLY A 33 -14.64 6.35 9.18
C GLY A 33 -15.89 7.19 8.89
N ALA A 34 -15.93 7.90 7.76
CA ALA A 34 -17.11 8.64 7.33
C ALA A 34 -18.28 7.71 7.00
N ILE A 35 -18.03 6.60 6.30
CA ILE A 35 -19.05 5.59 5.95
C ILE A 35 -19.66 4.96 7.21
N VAL A 36 -18.84 4.60 8.18
CA VAL A 36 -19.29 4.07 9.49
C VAL A 36 -20.20 5.08 10.20
N MET A 37 -19.94 6.38 10.06
CA MET A 37 -20.73 7.43 10.71
C MET A 37 -21.93 7.96 9.90
N SER A 38 -22.07 7.63 8.61
CA SER A 38 -22.99 8.34 7.70
C SER A 38 -24.07 7.51 7.00
N ILE A 39 -24.28 6.22 7.32
CA ILE A 39 -25.33 5.44 6.63
C ILE A 39 -26.62 5.32 7.45
N PRO A 40 -27.63 6.14 7.10
CA PRO A 40 -28.99 5.68 6.84
C PRO A 40 -29.25 5.63 5.33
N GLY A 41 -29.47 4.42 4.77
CA GLY A 41 -30.55 4.24 3.78
C GLY A 41 -30.27 4.10 2.28
N SER A 42 -29.03 4.01 1.76
CA SER A 42 -28.81 3.75 0.31
C SER A 42 -27.87 2.57 0.03
N PRO A 43 -28.40 1.40 -0.39
CA PRO A 43 -27.62 0.20 -0.69
C PRO A 43 -26.59 0.38 -1.83
N ALA A 44 -26.89 1.25 -2.80
CA ALA A 44 -26.04 1.47 -3.97
C ALA A 44 -24.82 2.36 -3.66
N ALA A 45 -25.00 3.43 -2.87
CA ALA A 45 -23.89 4.29 -2.44
C ALA A 45 -22.93 3.53 -1.52
N ALA A 46 -23.47 2.66 -0.65
CA ALA A 46 -22.69 1.75 0.18
C ALA A 46 -21.89 0.75 -0.67
N ALA A 47 -22.47 0.16 -1.73
CA ALA A 47 -21.77 -0.81 -2.57
C ALA A 47 -20.57 -0.22 -3.33
N TRP A 48 -20.71 0.96 -3.96
CA TRP A 48 -19.61 1.56 -4.71
C TRP A 48 -18.44 1.98 -3.82
N THR A 49 -18.72 2.53 -2.63
CA THR A 49 -17.70 2.90 -1.65
C THR A 49 -17.01 1.66 -1.05
N THR A 50 -17.75 0.57 -0.85
CA THR A 50 -17.24 -0.69 -0.28
C THR A 50 -16.18 -1.37 -1.16
N TRP A 51 -16.23 -1.22 -2.50
CA TRP A 51 -15.31 -1.94 -3.41
C TRP A 51 -14.30 -1.04 -4.12
N ALA A 52 -14.68 0.18 -4.51
CA ALA A 52 -13.81 1.04 -5.31
C ALA A 52 -12.63 1.58 -4.49
N ILE A 53 -12.86 1.95 -3.23
CA ILE A 53 -11.84 2.56 -2.38
C ILE A 53 -10.78 1.53 -1.95
N PRO A 54 -11.14 0.32 -1.47
CA PRO A 54 -10.15 -0.72 -1.20
C PRO A 54 -9.37 -1.13 -2.45
N GLY A 55 -10.02 -1.20 -3.62
CA GLY A 55 -9.37 -1.48 -4.89
C GLY A 55 -8.26 -0.46 -5.23
N LEU A 56 -8.51 0.82 -4.95
CA LEU A 56 -7.53 1.89 -5.18
C LEU A 56 -6.35 1.80 -4.21
N VAL A 57 -6.57 1.45 -2.94
CA VAL A 57 -5.50 1.20 -1.96
C VAL A 57 -4.65 0.00 -2.37
N VAL A 58 -5.27 -1.09 -2.82
CA VAL A 58 -4.56 -2.27 -3.33
C VAL A 58 -3.68 -1.90 -4.52
N ALA A 59 -4.25 -1.21 -5.51
CA ALA A 59 -3.51 -0.78 -6.71
C ALA A 59 -2.34 0.16 -6.35
N ALA A 60 -2.56 1.14 -5.48
CA ALA A 60 -1.53 2.07 -5.02
C ALA A 60 -0.41 1.33 -4.25
N THR A 61 -0.75 0.36 -3.41
CA THR A 61 0.20 -0.42 -2.63
C THR A 61 1.05 -1.32 -3.53
N ILE A 62 0.44 -2.01 -4.50
CA ILE A 62 1.18 -2.78 -5.52
C ILE A 62 2.07 -1.86 -6.35
N GLY A 63 1.57 -0.70 -6.78
CA GLY A 63 2.32 0.29 -7.56
C GLY A 63 3.54 0.83 -6.80
N TYR A 64 3.38 1.16 -5.53
CA TYR A 64 4.48 1.59 -4.67
C TYR A 64 5.51 0.46 -4.47
N GLY A 65 5.04 -0.77 -4.23
CA GLY A 65 5.88 -1.98 -4.17
C GLY A 65 6.72 -2.18 -5.45
N ALA A 66 6.12 -1.97 -6.62
CA ALA A 66 6.82 -2.05 -7.90
C ALA A 66 7.95 -1.01 -8.01
N LEU A 67 7.71 0.22 -7.56
CA LEU A 67 8.75 1.26 -7.52
C LEU A 67 9.89 0.91 -6.56
N LEU A 68 9.57 0.38 -5.37
CA LEU A 68 10.57 -0.10 -4.41
C LEU A 68 11.39 -1.26 -4.99
N GLY A 69 10.73 -2.21 -5.66
CA GLY A 69 11.38 -3.30 -6.39
C GLY A 69 12.31 -2.78 -7.47
N GLN A 70 11.84 -1.85 -8.30
CA GLN A 70 12.66 -1.17 -9.32
C GLN A 70 13.90 -0.49 -8.72
N GLY A 71 13.76 0.16 -7.56
CA GLY A 71 14.87 0.80 -6.85
C GLY A 71 15.84 -0.15 -6.13
N ARG A 72 15.59 -1.47 -6.09
CA ARG A 72 16.27 -2.45 -5.23
C ARG A 72 16.21 -2.07 -3.74
N ARG A 73 15.07 -1.55 -3.30
CA ARG A 73 14.84 -1.06 -1.93
C ARG A 73 13.86 -1.97 -1.17
N SER A 74 14.04 -3.28 -1.27
CA SER A 74 13.16 -4.27 -0.63
C SER A 74 13.09 -4.11 0.89
N VAL A 75 14.14 -3.62 1.54
CA VAL A 75 14.13 -3.29 2.98
C VAL A 75 13.05 -2.26 3.32
N MET A 76 12.76 -1.30 2.43
CA MET A 76 11.72 -0.29 2.64
C MET A 76 10.30 -0.87 2.59
N ILE A 77 10.11 -2.10 2.10
CA ILE A 77 8.79 -2.77 2.10
C ILE A 77 8.32 -2.97 3.53
N TRP A 78 9.20 -3.42 4.43
CA TRP A 78 8.86 -3.64 5.83
C TRP A 78 8.52 -2.32 6.55
N PHE A 79 9.30 -1.27 6.29
CA PHE A 79 9.00 0.06 6.82
C PHE A 79 7.69 0.62 6.28
N ALA A 80 7.42 0.46 4.97
CA ALA A 80 6.17 0.91 4.37
C ALA A 80 4.96 0.14 4.93
N ALA A 81 5.05 -1.18 5.05
CA ALA A 81 4.00 -2.00 5.67
C ALA A 81 3.75 -1.59 7.12
N LEU A 82 4.82 -1.32 7.89
CA LEU A 82 4.72 -0.86 9.28
C LEU A 82 4.03 0.50 9.36
N VAL A 83 4.43 1.48 8.54
CA VAL A 83 3.80 2.80 8.51
C VAL A 83 2.33 2.71 8.12
N GLY A 84 1.98 1.87 7.14
CA GLY A 84 0.58 1.66 6.76
C GLY A 84 -0.25 1.00 7.86
N ALA A 85 0.30 0.02 8.57
CA ALA A 85 -0.36 -0.61 9.71
C ALA A 85 -0.53 0.38 10.89
N LEU A 86 0.46 1.24 11.14
CA LEU A 86 0.35 2.31 12.14
C LEU A 86 -0.73 3.34 11.76
N ALA A 87 -0.84 3.70 10.48
CA ALA A 87 -1.91 4.57 10.00
C ALA A 87 -3.30 3.96 10.24
N GLN A 88 -3.45 2.65 10.02
CA GLN A 88 -4.68 1.92 10.34
C GLN A 88 -5.01 1.95 11.83
N ILE A 89 -4.02 1.66 12.69
CA ILE A 89 -4.19 1.70 14.15
C ILE A 89 -4.65 3.09 14.59
N LEU A 90 -3.99 4.14 14.11
CA LEU A 90 -4.33 5.53 14.42
C LEU A 90 -5.76 5.86 14.01
N SER A 91 -6.18 5.44 12.81
CA SER A 91 -7.56 5.65 12.36
C SER A 91 -8.57 4.90 13.22
N TYR A 92 -8.30 3.63 13.57
CA TYR A 92 -9.17 2.85 14.44
C TYR A 92 -9.29 3.47 15.85
N ILE A 93 -8.18 3.95 16.43
CA ILE A 93 -8.20 4.67 17.71
C ILE A 93 -9.06 5.93 17.58
N LEU A 94 -8.87 6.70 16.50
CA LEU A 94 -9.62 7.94 16.28
C LEU A 94 -11.14 7.66 16.18
N VAL A 95 -11.53 6.66 15.38
CA VAL A 95 -12.93 6.24 15.25
C VAL A 95 -13.48 5.79 16.60
N THR A 96 -12.76 4.91 17.32
CA THR A 96 -13.21 4.39 18.61
C THR A 96 -13.37 5.48 19.67
N VAL A 97 -12.44 6.43 19.73
CA VAL A 97 -12.53 7.59 20.64
C VAL A 97 -13.75 8.45 20.31
N ILE A 98 -14.06 8.64 19.02
CA ILE A 98 -15.21 9.43 18.60
C ILE A 98 -16.53 8.68 18.86
N THR A 99 -16.59 7.36 18.61
CA THR A 99 -17.85 6.60 18.66
C THR A 99 -18.18 6.00 20.02
N ALA A 100 -17.19 5.58 20.81
CA ALA A 100 -17.41 4.84 22.06
C ALA A 100 -17.34 5.72 23.32
N GLY A 101 -16.85 6.96 23.22
CA GLY A 101 -16.67 7.85 24.38
C GLY A 101 -15.66 7.30 25.41
N PRO A 102 -15.60 7.85 26.64
CA PRO A 102 -14.56 7.55 27.63
C PRO A 102 -14.61 6.13 28.25
N HIS A 103 -15.44 5.22 27.73
CA HIS A 103 -15.63 3.87 28.25
C HIS A 103 -14.99 2.75 27.39
N ALA A 104 -14.05 3.09 26.50
CA ALA A 104 -13.29 2.11 25.73
C ALA A 104 -12.58 1.09 26.66
N SER A 105 -13.08 -0.14 26.70
CA SER A 105 -12.58 -1.23 27.56
C SER A 105 -11.30 -1.87 27.00
N LEU A 106 -10.67 -2.74 27.80
CA LEU A 106 -9.52 -3.59 27.42
C LEU A 106 -9.76 -4.40 26.13
N ASP A 107 -11.01 -4.67 25.74
CA ASP A 107 -11.36 -5.35 24.48
C ASP A 107 -10.93 -4.56 23.24
N VAL A 108 -10.87 -3.22 23.34
CA VAL A 108 -10.41 -2.35 22.25
C VAL A 108 -8.93 -2.57 21.95
N THR A 109 -8.11 -2.84 22.97
CA THR A 109 -6.67 -3.09 22.80
C THR A 109 -6.41 -4.46 22.16
N ALA A 110 -7.19 -5.48 22.53
CA ALA A 110 -7.12 -6.80 21.91
C ALA A 110 -7.60 -6.75 20.44
N GLY A 111 -8.69 -6.01 20.17
CA GLY A 111 -9.18 -5.74 18.81
C GLY A 111 -8.15 -5.03 17.94
N LEU A 112 -7.40 -4.07 18.49
CA LEU A 112 -6.35 -3.34 17.79
C LEU A 112 -5.20 -4.24 17.32
N ILE A 113 -4.75 -5.16 18.16
CA ILE A 113 -3.67 -6.11 17.81
C ILE A 113 -4.17 -7.12 16.76
N LEU A 114 -5.40 -7.62 16.95
CA LEU A 114 -6.06 -8.52 16.01
C LEU A 114 -6.30 -7.87 14.64
N LEU A 115 -6.44 -6.54 14.55
CA LEU A 115 -6.62 -5.82 13.30
C LEU A 115 -5.27 -5.44 12.64
N ALA A 116 -4.31 -4.96 13.44
CA ALA A 116 -3.06 -4.42 12.94
C ALA A 116 -2.14 -5.46 12.29
N LEU A 117 -2.07 -6.67 12.87
CA LEU A 117 -1.19 -7.71 12.37
C LEU A 117 -1.64 -8.24 10.99
N PRO A 118 -2.92 -8.59 10.75
CA PRO A 118 -3.39 -8.94 9.41
C PRO A 118 -3.20 -7.82 8.40
N VAL A 119 -3.43 -6.56 8.79
CA VAL A 119 -3.24 -5.41 7.90
C VAL A 119 -1.77 -5.24 7.53
N PHE A 120 -0.85 -5.39 8.48
CA PHE A 120 0.58 -5.37 8.22
C PHE A 120 0.98 -6.47 7.23
N VAL A 121 0.54 -7.72 7.46
CA VAL A 121 0.84 -8.87 6.59
C VAL A 121 0.27 -8.64 5.18
N MET A 122 -0.97 -8.15 5.09
CA MET A 122 -1.61 -7.83 3.82
C MET A 122 -0.84 -6.75 3.04
N LEU A 123 -0.49 -5.64 3.69
CA LEU A 123 0.28 -4.56 3.04
C LEU A 123 1.67 -5.03 2.62
N ALA A 124 2.36 -5.80 3.46
CA ALA A 124 3.65 -6.39 3.11
C ALA A 124 3.53 -7.30 1.88
N ALA A 125 2.52 -8.17 1.85
CA ALA A 125 2.27 -9.06 0.71
C ALA A 125 2.03 -8.28 -0.58
N LEU A 126 1.18 -7.25 -0.55
CA LEU A 126 0.90 -6.40 -1.72
C LEU A 126 2.14 -5.65 -2.22
N LEU A 127 2.94 -5.11 -1.30
CA LEU A 127 4.20 -4.45 -1.63
C LEU A 127 5.20 -5.43 -2.25
N TRP A 128 5.28 -6.66 -1.73
CA TRP A 128 6.12 -7.72 -2.28
C TRP A 128 5.64 -8.19 -3.65
N ILE A 129 4.33 -8.31 -3.89
CA ILE A 129 3.75 -8.59 -5.22
C ILE A 129 4.18 -7.50 -6.20
N GLY A 130 4.05 -6.23 -5.81
CA GLY A 130 4.54 -5.10 -6.60
C GLY A 130 6.04 -5.23 -6.92
N ALA A 131 6.87 -5.45 -5.90
CA ALA A 131 8.32 -5.57 -6.08
C ALA A 131 8.71 -6.75 -6.98
N GLY A 132 8.02 -7.88 -6.84
CA GLY A 132 8.19 -9.09 -7.64
C GLY A 132 7.83 -8.88 -9.12
N THR A 133 6.69 -8.25 -9.41
CA THR A 133 6.29 -7.95 -10.80
C THR A 133 7.32 -7.05 -11.49
N ALA A 134 7.85 -6.04 -10.79
CA ALA A 134 8.94 -5.20 -11.31
C ALA A 134 10.26 -5.97 -11.57
N ALA A 135 10.56 -6.99 -10.76
CA ALA A 135 11.72 -7.84 -10.98
C ALA A 135 11.53 -8.71 -12.24
N VAL A 136 10.37 -9.33 -12.41
CA VAL A 136 10.01 -10.15 -13.58
C VAL A 136 10.06 -9.33 -14.88
N VAL A 137 9.46 -8.14 -14.89
CA VAL A 137 9.46 -7.25 -16.06
C VAL A 137 10.89 -6.89 -16.50
N ARG A 138 11.80 -6.66 -15.55
CA ARG A 138 13.22 -6.44 -15.86
C ARG A 138 13.90 -7.68 -16.45
N GLN A 139 13.65 -8.86 -15.91
CA GLN A 139 14.21 -10.10 -16.45
C GLN A 139 13.74 -10.33 -17.90
N ILE A 140 12.47 -10.07 -18.20
CA ILE A 140 11.94 -10.15 -19.57
C ILE A 140 12.65 -9.14 -20.49
N ARG A 141 12.80 -7.88 -20.05
CA ARG A 141 13.41 -6.81 -20.85
C ARG A 141 14.90 -7.04 -21.14
N THR A 142 15.63 -7.62 -20.19
CA THR A 142 17.05 -7.97 -20.35
C THR A 142 17.24 -9.15 -21.29
N ARG A 143 16.38 -10.19 -21.21
CA ARG A 143 16.38 -11.31 -22.17
C ARG A 143 16.05 -10.88 -23.61
N SER A 144 15.12 -9.94 -23.77
CA SER A 144 14.75 -9.37 -25.08
C SER A 144 15.92 -8.64 -25.75
N LYS A 145 16.69 -7.82 -25.02
CA LYS A 145 17.84 -7.09 -25.57
C LYS A 145 18.99 -8.00 -26.02
N GLY A 146 19.15 -9.17 -25.40
CA GLY A 146 20.19 -10.15 -25.78
C GLY A 146 19.91 -10.89 -27.09
N ARG A 147 18.70 -10.79 -27.65
CA ARG A 147 18.29 -11.51 -28.87
C ARG A 147 18.32 -10.67 -30.15
N SER A 148 18.76 -9.42 -30.12
CA SER A 148 18.88 -8.62 -31.34
C SER A 148 19.88 -9.30 -32.29
N PRO A 149 19.46 -9.84 -33.45
CA PRO A 149 20.38 -10.38 -34.42
C PRO A 149 21.27 -9.22 -34.87
N ARG A 150 22.58 -9.37 -34.71
CA ARG A 150 23.50 -8.51 -35.44
C ARG A 150 23.35 -8.91 -36.91
N LEU A 151 22.47 -8.22 -37.63
CA LEU A 151 22.50 -8.21 -39.09
C LEU A 151 23.89 -7.67 -39.45
N LYS A 152 24.74 -8.58 -39.92
CA LYS A 152 26.02 -8.25 -40.56
C LYS A 152 25.77 -7.99 -42.04
#